data_AF-A0A2R6KVV3-F1
#
_entry.id   AF-A0A2R6KVV3-F1
#
_cell.length_a   1.000
_cell.length_b   1.000
_cell.length_c   1.000
_cell.angle_alpha   90.00
_cell.angle_beta   90.00
_cell.angle_gamma   90.00
#
_symmetry.space_group_name_H-M   'P 1'
#
loop_
_entity.id
_entity.type
_entity.pdbx_description
1 polymer ?
#
loop_
_entity_poly.entity_id
_entity_poly.type
_entity_poly.pdbx_seq_one_letter_code
_entity_poly.pdbx_strand_id
1 'polypeptide(L)'
;MAERVVRLTYFTARNPVLTARGRTQFVTPYWADVAVQGHALGLLLGVLLGLLVVRQRDAWPGVGRVWLAVLVYGVAKSLWAVYWYLGGTEYVLFRGAGLALVVLLAGLVAVALAPGDTQLVPRIDLWRREAAVGLLLAATLAIGLAAVPYNTVSVSPGPEADTGVQVRDYTVTYAEDVPNRYIGAINVPVGGSAFAINTSGVIVTSDRRDAWEVVVPAQRLKVRGRVYVPVGGLGWRETVVVNRTTWSVIDGPETYKVYIQPPDGPRTQVHTADPAVVPAVINDTRVAIRPAEPGYEVALDRNGTVVETAPVPRDGQNVTAADITFNRTGDRLRAVYDGTRVPIAKFELRVQRERG
;
A
#
# COMPACT_ATOMS: atom_id res chain seq x y z
N MET A 1 -10.15 -23.16 15.38
CA MET A 1 -10.95 -24.17 14.65
C MET A 1 -12.43 -24.09 15.04
N ALA A 2 -12.80 -24.19 16.33
CA ALA A 2 -14.20 -24.12 16.79
C ALA A 2 -14.98 -22.86 16.34
N GLU A 3 -14.34 -21.68 16.41
CA GLU A 3 -14.95 -20.40 15.97
C GLU A 3 -15.37 -20.42 14.49
N ARG A 4 -14.54 -21.00 13.60
CA ARG A 4 -14.86 -21.09 12.16
C ARG A 4 -16.07 -21.97 11.90
N VAL A 5 -16.23 -23.05 12.67
CA VAL A 5 -17.35 -23.97 12.55
C VAL A 5 -18.64 -23.29 13.02
N VAL A 6 -18.65 -22.70 14.21
CA VAL A 6 -19.81 -21.97 14.74
C VAL A 6 -20.22 -20.84 13.80
N ARG A 7 -19.24 -20.06 13.32
CA ARG A 7 -19.47 -18.95 12.41
C ARG A 7 -20.07 -19.43 11.09
N LEU A 8 -19.55 -20.51 10.50
CA LEU A 8 -20.11 -21.10 9.29
C LEU A 8 -21.54 -21.58 9.52
N THR A 9 -21.79 -22.38 10.55
CA THR A 9 -23.13 -22.90 10.86
C THR A 9 -24.14 -21.78 11.04
N TYR A 10 -23.78 -20.74 11.80
CA TYR A 10 -24.64 -19.59 12.03
C TYR A 10 -24.96 -18.83 10.73
N PHE A 11 -23.95 -18.53 9.91
CA PHE A 11 -24.17 -17.80 8.65
C PHE A 11 -24.92 -18.63 7.61
N THR A 12 -24.66 -19.93 7.52
CA THR A 12 -25.40 -20.85 6.64
C THR A 12 -26.85 -21.01 7.09
N ALA A 13 -27.12 -21.03 8.41
CA ALA A 13 -28.49 -21.06 8.91
C ALA A 13 -29.25 -19.76 8.62
N ARG A 14 -28.59 -18.60 8.69
CA ARG A 14 -29.20 -17.29 8.39
C ARG A 14 -29.36 -17.00 6.90
N ASN A 15 -28.38 -17.38 6.09
CA ASN A 15 -28.32 -17.13 4.66
C ASN A 15 -27.76 -18.37 3.95
N PRO A 16 -28.60 -19.40 3.74
CA PRO A 16 -28.15 -20.65 3.12
C PRO A 16 -27.78 -20.47 1.64
N VAL A 17 -28.32 -19.43 0.98
CA VAL A 17 -28.01 -19.08 -0.40
C VAL A 17 -27.42 -17.68 -0.44
N LEU A 18 -26.16 -17.57 -0.87
CA LEU A 18 -25.43 -16.32 -0.95
C LEU A 18 -25.29 -15.89 -2.42
N THR A 19 -25.95 -14.80 -2.79
CA THR A 19 -25.71 -14.15 -4.09
C THR A 19 -24.69 -13.03 -3.93
N ALA A 20 -23.50 -13.20 -4.51
CA ALA A 20 -22.45 -12.19 -4.54
C ALA A 20 -22.21 -11.69 -5.97
N ARG A 21 -21.80 -10.42 -6.11
CA ARG A 21 -21.37 -9.85 -7.39
C ARG A 21 -19.91 -9.45 -7.31
N GLY A 22 -19.19 -9.63 -8.42
CA GLY A 22 -17.83 -9.11 -8.56
C GLY A 22 -17.81 -7.58 -8.44
N ARG A 23 -16.84 -7.05 -7.69
CA ARG A 23 -16.60 -5.62 -7.54
C ARG A 23 -15.11 -5.35 -7.60
N THR A 24 -14.71 -4.24 -8.21
CA THR A 24 -13.31 -3.80 -8.18
C THR A 24 -12.95 -3.43 -6.74
N GLN A 25 -11.90 -4.03 -6.22
CA GLN A 25 -11.35 -3.74 -4.90
C GLN A 25 -9.82 -3.73 -4.98
N PHE A 26 -9.21 -2.85 -4.20
CA PHE A 26 -7.77 -2.86 -4.01
C PHE A 26 -7.44 -3.94 -2.96
N VAL A 27 -6.61 -4.92 -3.33
CA VAL A 27 -6.22 -6.04 -2.48
C VAL A 27 -4.70 -6.12 -2.51
N THR A 28 -4.06 -6.13 -1.34
CA THR A 28 -2.63 -6.43 -1.21
C THR A 28 -2.43 -7.95 -1.14
N PRO A 29 -1.28 -8.48 -1.58
CA PRO A 29 -0.98 -9.90 -1.43
C PRO A 29 -1.10 -10.32 0.04
N TYR A 30 -1.76 -11.44 0.32
CA TYR A 30 -2.04 -11.89 1.70
C TYR A 30 -0.78 -12.10 2.55
N TRP A 31 0.36 -12.34 1.91
CA TRP A 31 1.66 -12.54 2.55
C TRP A 31 2.39 -11.21 2.84
N ALA A 32 1.97 -10.11 2.23
CA ALA A 32 2.55 -8.78 2.42
C ALA A 32 1.98 -8.03 3.65
N ASP A 33 1.00 -8.63 4.34
CA ASP A 33 0.38 -8.11 5.57
C ASP A 33 0.83 -8.92 6.81
N VAL A 34 1.81 -9.81 6.64
CA VAL A 34 2.35 -10.64 7.72
C VAL A 34 3.48 -9.89 8.42
N ALA A 35 3.35 -9.69 9.73
CA ALA A 35 4.42 -9.16 10.58
C ALA A 35 5.52 -10.21 10.83
N VAL A 36 6.21 -10.65 9.76
CA VAL A 36 7.22 -11.73 9.78
C VAL A 36 8.30 -11.45 10.81
N GLN A 37 8.79 -10.20 10.88
CA GLN A 37 9.82 -9.79 11.86
C GLN A 37 9.34 -9.97 13.30
N GLY A 38 8.13 -9.52 13.64
CA GLY A 38 7.58 -9.64 14.98
C GLY A 38 7.33 -11.10 15.39
N HIS A 39 6.82 -11.92 14.47
CA HIS A 39 6.64 -13.36 14.71
C HIS A 39 7.98 -14.10 14.86
N ALA A 40 8.98 -13.76 14.04
CA ALA A 40 10.31 -14.34 14.12
C ALA A 40 11.00 -13.98 15.45
N LEU A 41 10.94 -12.71 15.86
CA LEU A 41 11.52 -12.25 17.12
C LEU A 41 10.86 -12.95 18.33
N GLY A 42 9.53 -13.02 18.36
CA GLY A 42 8.80 -13.72 19.42
C GLY A 42 9.13 -15.21 19.48
N LEU A 43 9.27 -15.89 18.34
CA LEU A 43 9.68 -17.28 18.28
C LEU A 43 11.11 -17.48 18.79
N LEU A 44 12.07 -16.66 18.32
CA LEU A 44 13.47 -16.76 18.71
C LEU A 44 13.66 -16.54 20.22
N LEU A 45 13.03 -15.51 20.78
CA LEU A 45 13.04 -15.25 22.21
C LEU A 45 12.42 -16.43 22.99
N GLY A 46 11.28 -16.96 22.53
CA GLY A 46 10.65 -18.13 23.13
C GLY A 46 11.53 -19.37 23.10
N VAL A 47 12.25 -19.61 21.99
CA VAL A 47 13.22 -20.70 21.86
C VAL A 47 14.38 -20.53 22.84
N LEU A 48 14.99 -19.34 22.90
CA LEU A 48 16.11 -19.07 23.80
C LEU A 48 15.73 -19.24 25.28
N LEU A 49 14.56 -18.73 25.67
CA LEU A 49 14.00 -18.95 27.01
C LEU A 49 13.70 -20.44 27.25
N GLY A 50 13.15 -21.13 26.26
CA GLY A 50 12.91 -22.57 26.34
C GLY A 50 14.20 -23.37 26.55
N LEU A 51 15.28 -23.02 25.84
CA LEU A 51 16.59 -23.62 26.02
C LEU A 51 17.15 -23.38 27.43
N LEU A 52 16.97 -22.17 27.97
CA LEU A 52 17.34 -21.84 29.35
C LEU A 52 16.58 -22.73 30.35
N VAL A 53 15.26 -22.89 30.16
CA VAL A 53 14.42 -23.74 31.02
C VAL A 53 14.83 -25.20 30.95
N VAL A 54 15.06 -25.75 29.74
CA VAL A 54 15.52 -27.13 29.55
C VAL A 54 16.85 -27.34 30.26
N ARG A 55 17.79 -26.38 30.13
CA ARG A 55 19.11 -26.45 30.77
C ARG A 55 19.02 -26.37 32.29
N GLN A 56 18.12 -25.56 32.84
CA GLN A 56 17.91 -25.44 34.29
C GLN A 56 17.22 -26.66 34.90
N ARG A 57 16.34 -27.31 34.13
CA ARG A 57 15.53 -28.45 34.61
C ARG A 57 16.13 -29.82 34.28
N ASP A 58 17.19 -29.85 33.48
CA ASP A 58 17.84 -31.04 32.93
C ASP A 58 16.85 -32.07 32.33
N ALA A 59 15.76 -31.55 31.75
CA ALA A 59 14.66 -32.33 31.19
C ALA A 59 14.62 -32.12 29.67
N TRP A 60 15.35 -32.97 28.94
CA TRP A 60 15.57 -32.80 27.51
C TRP A 60 14.39 -33.33 26.68
N PRO A 61 13.72 -32.47 25.87
CA PRO A 61 12.63 -32.91 25.02
C PRO A 61 13.13 -33.73 23.83
N GLY A 62 12.24 -34.52 23.23
CA GLY A 62 12.56 -35.24 22.00
C GLY A 62 12.88 -34.28 20.85
N VAL A 63 14.14 -34.25 20.41
CA VAL A 63 14.67 -33.31 19.41
C VAL A 63 13.83 -33.27 18.13
N GLY A 64 13.45 -34.43 17.60
CA GLY A 64 12.62 -34.51 16.39
C GLY A 64 11.24 -33.88 16.56
N ARG A 65 10.65 -33.95 17.76
CA ARG A 65 9.37 -33.29 18.06
C ARG A 65 9.52 -31.78 18.08
N VAL A 66 10.60 -31.26 18.66
CA VAL A 66 10.85 -29.81 18.70
C VAL A 66 11.18 -29.29 17.30
N TRP A 67 12.02 -29.99 16.53
CA TRP A 67 12.30 -29.63 15.14
C TRP A 67 11.02 -29.52 14.32
N LEU A 68 10.16 -30.55 14.39
CA LEU A 68 8.89 -30.57 13.67
C LEU A 68 7.96 -29.45 14.16
N ALA A 69 7.91 -29.21 15.48
CA ALA A 69 7.08 -28.15 16.06
C ALA A 69 7.53 -26.76 15.57
N VAL A 70 8.83 -26.46 15.56
CA VAL A 70 9.37 -25.19 15.06
C VAL A 70 9.09 -25.03 13.57
N LEU A 71 9.29 -26.08 12.77
CA LEU A 71 9.01 -26.07 11.34
C LEU A 71 7.52 -25.78 11.07
N VAL A 72 6.62 -26.57 11.67
CA VAL A 72 5.17 -26.42 11.51
C VAL A 72 4.70 -25.06 12.00
N TYR A 73 5.18 -24.61 13.16
CA TYR A 73 4.84 -23.30 13.70
C TYR A 73 5.32 -22.17 12.77
N GLY A 74 6.56 -22.23 12.29
CA GLY A 74 7.14 -21.23 11.39
C GLY A 74 6.37 -21.13 10.07
N VAL A 75 5.99 -22.27 9.50
CA VAL A 75 5.15 -22.29 8.28
C VAL A 75 3.74 -21.76 8.57
N ALA A 76 3.11 -22.18 9.67
CA ALA A 76 1.76 -21.76 10.06
C ALA A 76 1.67 -20.27 10.39
N LYS A 77 2.76 -19.67 10.87
CA LYS A 77 2.91 -18.23 11.11
C LYS A 77 3.48 -17.47 9.92
N SER A 78 3.55 -18.10 8.74
CA SER A 78 4.04 -17.49 7.50
C SER A 78 5.43 -16.88 7.60
N LEU A 79 6.33 -17.43 8.44
CA LEU A 79 7.72 -16.96 8.55
C LEU A 79 8.52 -17.12 7.25
N TRP A 80 8.04 -17.97 6.34
CA TRP A 80 8.58 -18.16 5.00
C TRP A 80 8.27 -16.99 4.06
N ALA A 81 7.34 -16.10 4.41
CA ALA A 81 6.89 -14.98 3.58
C ALA A 81 7.91 -13.83 3.58
N VAL A 82 9.15 -14.11 3.16
CA VAL A 82 10.19 -13.10 3.00
C VAL A 82 9.95 -12.35 1.70
N TYR A 83 9.67 -11.06 1.78
CA TYR A 83 9.35 -10.24 0.62
C TYR A 83 10.05 -8.88 0.64
N TRP A 84 10.08 -8.23 -0.52
CA TRP A 84 10.57 -6.86 -0.68
C TRP A 84 9.59 -6.03 -1.50
N TYR A 85 9.62 -4.71 -1.29
CA TYR A 85 8.80 -3.73 -2.01
C TYR A 85 9.56 -3.25 -3.25
N LEU A 86 8.95 -3.34 -4.44
CA LEU A 86 9.56 -2.86 -5.69
C LEU A 86 9.08 -1.45 -6.09
N GLY A 87 7.97 -1.00 -5.50
CA GLY A 87 7.28 0.25 -5.81
C GLY A 87 5.93 0.25 -5.11
N GLY A 88 5.29 1.40 -4.90
CA GLY A 88 4.16 1.58 -3.95
C GLY A 88 3.06 0.49 -3.88
N THR A 89 2.84 -0.31 -4.93
CA THR A 89 1.90 -1.46 -4.90
C THR A 89 2.48 -2.77 -5.46
N GLU A 90 3.78 -2.83 -5.73
CA GLU A 90 4.48 -3.97 -6.30
C GLU A 90 5.41 -4.63 -5.28
N TYR A 91 5.38 -5.97 -5.27
CA TYR A 91 6.02 -6.78 -4.25
C TYR A 91 6.69 -8.00 -4.89
N VAL A 92 7.87 -8.36 -4.40
CA VAL A 92 8.56 -9.61 -4.77
C VAL A 92 8.65 -10.53 -3.56
N LEU A 93 8.29 -11.80 -3.74
CA LEU A 93 8.28 -12.82 -2.69
C LEU A 93 9.37 -13.87 -2.92
N PHE A 94 10.31 -13.96 -1.98
CA PHE A 94 11.41 -14.93 -2.00
C PHE A 94 11.01 -16.24 -1.33
N ARG A 95 9.97 -16.89 -1.86
CA ARG A 95 9.32 -18.06 -1.23
C ARG A 95 10.29 -19.21 -0.91
N GLY A 96 11.18 -19.55 -1.85
CA GLY A 96 12.16 -20.63 -1.67
C GLY A 96 13.18 -20.31 -0.58
N ALA A 97 13.77 -19.12 -0.62
CA ALA A 97 14.72 -18.67 0.38
C ALA A 97 14.07 -18.56 1.77
N GLY A 98 12.85 -18.01 1.85
CA GLY A 98 12.11 -17.93 3.11
C GLY A 98 11.81 -19.30 3.72
N LEU A 99 11.41 -20.29 2.92
CA LEU A 99 11.21 -21.66 3.41
C LEU A 99 12.54 -22.28 3.89
N ALA A 100 13.64 -22.08 3.14
CA ALA A 100 14.95 -22.56 3.54
C ALA A 100 15.40 -21.96 4.88
N LEU A 101 15.12 -20.67 5.14
CA LEU A 101 15.39 -20.02 6.43
C LEU A 101 14.59 -20.65 7.58
N VAL A 102 13.32 -21.01 7.36
CA VAL A 102 12.51 -21.70 8.39
C VAL A 102 13.06 -23.10 8.68
N VAL A 103 13.49 -23.84 7.65
CA VAL A 103 14.12 -25.15 7.82
C VAL A 103 15.46 -25.04 8.56
N LEU A 104 16.28 -24.05 8.19
CA LEU A 104 17.55 -23.75 8.85
C LEU A 104 17.34 -23.40 10.33
N LEU A 105 16.36 -22.55 10.63
CA LEU A 105 15.97 -22.21 12.00
C LEU A 105 15.60 -23.46 12.79
N ALA A 106 14.70 -24.30 12.27
CA ALA A 106 14.32 -25.54 12.93
C ALA A 106 15.54 -26.45 13.18
N GLY A 107 16.45 -26.54 12.20
CA GLY A 107 17.72 -27.25 12.32
C GLY A 107 18.62 -26.71 13.43
N LEU A 108 18.81 -25.39 13.52
CA LEU A 108 19.59 -24.76 14.58
C LEU A 108 19.01 -25.03 15.97
N VAL A 109 17.68 -24.96 16.11
CA VAL A 109 17.01 -25.31 17.38
C VAL A 109 17.22 -26.79 17.73
N ALA A 110 17.15 -27.68 16.75
CA ALA A 110 17.39 -29.11 16.96
C ALA A 110 18.83 -29.39 17.41
N VAL A 111 19.82 -28.74 16.78
CA VAL A 111 21.24 -28.84 17.18
C VAL A 111 21.45 -28.29 18.59
N ALA A 112 20.83 -27.16 18.92
CA ALA A 112 20.90 -26.58 20.26
C ALA A 112 20.33 -27.51 21.35
N LEU A 113 19.40 -28.40 21.00
CA LEU A 113 18.75 -29.36 21.88
C LEU A 113 19.33 -30.78 21.84
N ALA A 114 20.25 -31.07 20.92
CA ALA A 114 20.72 -32.44 20.69
C ALA A 114 21.41 -33.01 21.95
N PRO A 115 21.08 -34.26 22.35
CA PRO A 115 21.80 -34.96 23.41
C PRO A 115 23.20 -35.34 22.90
N GLY A 116 24.22 -34.95 23.65
CA GLY A 116 25.61 -35.08 23.22
C GLY A 116 26.06 -33.85 22.43
N ASP A 117 27.06 -33.16 22.96
CA ASP A 117 27.68 -32.03 22.29
C ASP A 117 29.07 -32.47 21.82
N THR A 118 29.44 -32.08 20.60
CA THR A 118 30.73 -32.41 20.00
C THR A 118 31.40 -31.12 19.57
N GLN A 119 32.72 -31.06 19.67
CA GLN A 119 33.47 -29.90 19.18
C GLN A 119 33.25 -29.73 17.67
N LEU A 120 32.84 -28.53 17.28
CA LEU A 120 32.69 -28.11 15.89
C LEU A 120 34.04 -27.59 15.36
N VAL A 121 34.72 -26.75 16.15
CA VAL A 121 36.04 -26.21 15.84
C VAL A 121 36.95 -26.39 17.07
N PRO A 122 37.73 -27.49 17.14
CA PRO A 122 38.55 -27.81 18.32
C PRO A 122 39.59 -26.74 18.66
N ARG A 123 40.09 -26.00 17.66
CA ARG A 123 41.15 -24.99 17.85
C ARG A 123 40.74 -23.82 18.75
N ILE A 124 39.44 -23.56 18.87
CA ILE A 124 38.87 -22.48 19.67
C ILE A 124 37.86 -23.02 20.71
N ASP A 125 37.90 -24.33 20.97
CA ASP A 125 36.97 -25.03 21.86
C ASP A 125 35.49 -24.74 21.58
N LEU A 126 35.12 -24.50 20.31
CA LEU A 126 33.74 -24.18 19.94
C LEU A 126 32.91 -25.45 19.76
N TRP A 127 31.85 -25.58 20.56
CA TRP A 127 30.94 -26.72 20.50
C TRP A 127 29.77 -26.47 19.53
N ARG A 128 29.18 -27.54 18.98
CA ARG A 128 28.05 -27.43 18.04
C ARG A 128 26.86 -26.71 18.65
N ARG A 129 26.55 -27.01 19.91
CA ARG A 129 25.46 -26.36 20.65
C ARG A 129 25.74 -24.87 20.84
N GLU A 130 26.96 -24.52 21.22
CA GLU A 130 27.36 -23.12 21.42
C GLU A 130 27.26 -22.33 20.12
N ALA A 131 27.73 -22.90 19.00
CA ALA A 131 27.57 -22.29 17.69
C ALA A 131 26.09 -22.09 17.32
N ALA A 132 25.24 -23.09 17.55
CA ALA A 132 23.81 -23.00 17.26
C ALA A 132 23.11 -21.93 18.12
N VAL A 133 23.35 -21.92 19.43
CA VAL A 133 22.80 -20.91 20.35
C VAL A 133 23.33 -19.52 20.00
N GLY A 134 24.62 -19.40 19.69
CA GLY A 134 25.25 -18.17 19.24
C GLY A 134 24.61 -17.61 17.98
N LEU A 135 24.34 -18.46 16.97
CA LEU A 135 23.64 -18.06 15.75
C LEU A 135 22.19 -17.65 16.01
N LEU A 136 21.47 -18.34 16.90
CA LEU A 136 20.11 -17.95 17.29
C LEU A 136 20.09 -16.60 18.02
N LEU A 137 21.03 -16.37 18.94
CA LEU A 137 21.22 -15.09 19.62
C LEU A 137 21.58 -13.98 18.63
N ALA A 138 22.55 -14.24 17.73
CA ALA A 138 22.95 -13.29 16.70
C ALA A 138 21.79 -12.93 15.77
N ALA A 139 20.97 -13.90 15.35
CA ALA A 139 19.78 -13.64 14.54
C ALA A 139 18.73 -12.81 15.31
N THR A 140 18.52 -13.10 16.59
CA THR A 140 17.61 -12.33 17.47
C THR A 140 18.07 -10.89 17.57
N LEU A 141 19.36 -10.67 17.83
CA LEU A 141 19.96 -9.34 17.91
C LEU A 141 19.91 -8.64 16.56
N ALA A 142 20.21 -9.31 15.46
CA ALA A 142 20.16 -8.72 14.12
C ALA A 142 18.75 -8.25 13.74
N ILE A 143 17.72 -9.07 14.01
CA ILE A 143 16.32 -8.69 13.77
C ILE A 143 15.90 -7.53 14.68
N GLY A 144 16.31 -7.57 15.96
CA GLY A 144 16.04 -6.49 16.91
C GLY A 144 16.71 -5.17 16.53
N LEU A 145 18.00 -5.20 16.18
CA LEU A 145 18.75 -4.03 15.75
C LEU A 145 18.25 -3.47 14.43
N ALA A 146 17.80 -4.30 13.48
CA ALA A 146 17.24 -3.83 12.22
C ALA A 146 16.00 -2.92 12.41
N ALA A 147 15.29 -3.04 13.53
CA ALA A 147 14.16 -2.17 13.87
C ALA A 147 14.59 -0.82 14.48
N VAL A 148 15.83 -0.69 14.98
CA VAL A 148 16.29 0.52 15.67
C VAL A 148 16.37 1.73 14.75
N PRO A 149 16.98 1.67 13.54
CA PRO A 149 17.10 2.83 12.66
C PRO A 149 15.76 3.49 12.34
N TYR A 150 14.73 2.68 12.09
CA TYR A 150 13.38 3.19 11.80
C TYR A 150 12.76 4.01 12.95
N ASN A 151 13.24 3.82 14.19
CA ASN A 151 12.79 4.57 15.36
C ASN A 151 13.67 5.78 15.69
N THR A 152 14.84 5.92 15.06
CA THR A 152 15.81 7.00 15.34
C THR A 152 15.97 7.99 14.20
N VAL A 153 15.41 7.70 13.03
CA VAL A 153 15.46 8.58 11.86
C VAL A 153 14.43 9.71 12.03
N SER A 154 14.91 10.95 11.93
CA SER A 154 14.04 12.11 11.75
C SER A 154 13.64 12.20 10.29
N VAL A 155 12.35 12.43 10.04
CA VAL A 155 11.79 12.56 8.70
C VAL A 155 11.10 13.90 8.57
N SER A 156 11.56 14.69 7.60
CA SER A 156 10.93 15.96 7.25
C SER A 156 9.96 15.77 6.07
N PRO A 157 8.85 16.53 6.04
CA PRO A 157 8.00 16.68 4.88
C PRO A 157 8.80 17.10 3.65
N GLY A 158 8.36 16.65 2.49
CA GLY A 158 8.87 17.15 1.22
C GLY A 158 8.07 18.33 0.65
N PRO A 159 8.48 18.85 -0.52
CA PRO A 159 7.77 19.90 -1.25
C PRO A 159 6.30 19.55 -1.54
N GLU A 160 5.98 18.26 -1.60
CA GLU A 160 4.60 17.79 -1.76
C GLU A 160 3.65 18.25 -0.63
N ALA A 161 4.18 18.61 0.54
CA ALA A 161 3.39 19.09 1.67
C ALA A 161 2.97 20.56 1.53
N ASP A 162 3.66 21.36 0.70
CA ASP A 162 3.43 22.81 0.57
C ASP A 162 2.03 23.14 0.05
N THR A 163 1.46 22.25 -0.77
CA THR A 163 0.09 22.36 -1.30
C THR A 163 -0.94 21.57 -0.49
N GLY A 164 -0.51 20.96 0.61
CA GLY A 164 -1.33 20.12 1.47
C GLY A 164 -2.32 20.91 2.34
N VAL A 165 -3.28 20.19 2.90
CA VAL A 165 -4.23 20.74 3.88
C VAL A 165 -3.70 20.46 5.28
N GLN A 166 -3.46 21.52 6.03
CA GLN A 166 -3.01 21.43 7.42
C GLN A 166 -4.19 21.17 8.36
N VAL A 167 -4.03 20.21 9.26
CA VAL A 167 -4.94 19.89 10.37
C VAL A 167 -4.10 19.80 11.64
N ARG A 168 -4.08 20.90 12.40
CA ARG A 168 -3.20 21.09 13.56
C ARG A 168 -1.74 20.87 13.18
N ASP A 169 -1.08 19.88 13.75
CA ASP A 169 0.32 19.54 13.51
C ASP A 169 0.53 18.52 12.38
N TYR A 170 -0.54 18.12 11.69
CA TYR A 170 -0.47 17.26 10.51
C TYR A 170 -0.74 18.03 9.23
N THR A 171 -0.11 17.60 8.15
CA THR A 171 -0.44 18.01 6.78
C THR A 171 -0.88 16.78 5.99
N VAL A 172 -2.04 16.87 5.34
CA VAL A 172 -2.56 15.84 4.44
C VAL A 172 -2.45 16.34 3.01
N THR A 173 -1.74 15.60 2.17
CA THR A 173 -1.50 15.97 0.76
C THR A 173 -1.69 14.77 -0.17
N TYR A 174 -1.62 14.99 -1.48
CA TYR A 174 -1.54 13.93 -2.49
C TYR A 174 -0.38 14.20 -3.42
N ALA A 175 0.45 13.18 -3.64
CA ALA A 175 1.57 13.26 -4.56
C ALA A 175 1.72 11.97 -5.34
N GLU A 176 2.34 12.06 -6.52
CA GLU A 176 2.70 10.91 -7.33
C GLU A 176 4.20 10.90 -7.58
N ASP A 177 4.76 9.69 -7.63
CA ASP A 177 6.16 9.44 -7.94
C ASP A 177 7.15 10.19 -7.03
N VAL A 178 6.82 10.30 -5.73
CA VAL A 178 7.67 10.95 -4.73
C VAL A 178 8.51 9.93 -3.96
N PRO A 179 9.77 10.26 -3.59
CA PRO A 179 10.61 9.36 -2.80
C PRO A 179 9.99 9.03 -1.44
N ASN A 180 10.01 7.75 -1.05
CA ASN A 180 9.64 7.36 0.31
C ASN A 180 10.67 7.91 1.32
N ARG A 181 10.20 8.80 2.20
CA ARG A 181 11.07 9.57 3.08
C ARG A 181 11.73 8.73 4.19
N TYR A 182 11.08 7.67 4.69
CA TYR A 182 11.69 6.78 5.69
C TYR A 182 12.78 5.89 5.09
N ILE A 183 12.55 5.36 3.89
CA ILE A 183 13.54 4.48 3.24
C ILE A 183 14.73 5.31 2.73
N GLY A 184 14.46 6.49 2.16
CA GLY A 184 15.51 7.40 1.68
C GLY A 184 16.39 7.98 2.79
N ALA A 185 15.95 8.01 4.04
CA ALA A 185 16.71 8.52 5.17
C ALA A 185 17.68 7.49 5.79
N ILE A 186 17.59 6.21 5.42
CA ILE A 186 18.51 5.16 5.87
C ILE A 186 19.62 5.00 4.82
N ASN A 187 20.84 5.43 5.13
CA ASN A 187 22.00 5.19 4.28
C ASN A 187 22.61 3.82 4.62
N VAL A 188 22.43 2.82 3.74
CA VAL A 188 23.02 1.48 3.93
C VAL A 188 24.36 1.40 3.17
N PRO A 189 25.49 1.13 3.85
CA PRO A 189 26.82 1.06 3.22
C PRO A 189 26.95 0.01 2.13
N VAL A 190 26.08 -1.01 2.14
CA VAL A 190 26.04 -2.11 1.18
C VAL A 190 24.72 -2.02 0.41
N GLY A 191 24.74 -1.45 -0.80
CA GLY A 191 23.58 -1.40 -1.70
C GLY A 191 23.16 -0.01 -2.21
N GLY A 192 23.68 1.09 -1.65
CA GLY A 192 23.51 2.44 -2.22
C GLY A 192 22.06 2.84 -2.53
N SER A 193 21.86 3.67 -3.57
CA SER A 193 20.58 4.23 -4.05
C SER A 193 19.51 3.20 -4.46
N ALA A 194 19.80 1.90 -4.39
CA ALA A 194 18.90 0.81 -4.78
C ALA A 194 17.65 0.67 -3.88
N PHE A 195 17.59 1.43 -2.78
CA PHE A 195 16.47 1.44 -1.86
C PHE A 195 15.60 2.70 -1.95
N ALA A 196 15.92 3.67 -2.83
CA ALA A 196 15.05 4.81 -3.07
C ALA A 196 13.80 4.35 -3.85
N ILE A 197 12.70 4.12 -3.12
CA ILE A 197 11.43 3.67 -3.70
C ILE A 197 10.50 4.87 -3.81
N ASN A 198 10.09 5.18 -5.04
CA ASN A 198 9.04 6.17 -5.27
C ASN A 198 7.66 5.58 -4.98
N THR A 199 6.76 6.45 -4.53
CA THR A 199 5.41 6.08 -4.14
C THR A 199 4.43 7.18 -4.51
N SER A 200 3.17 6.79 -4.66
CA SER A 200 2.08 7.66 -5.09
C SER A 200 0.87 7.43 -4.20
N GLY A 201 0.25 8.50 -3.71
CA GLY A 201 -0.97 8.40 -2.91
C GLY A 201 -1.22 9.59 -2.00
N VAL A 202 -2.16 9.38 -1.08
CA VAL A 202 -2.43 10.33 0.00
C VAL A 202 -1.37 10.17 1.07
N ILE A 203 -0.69 11.27 1.36
CA ILE A 203 0.41 11.35 2.31
C ILE A 203 -0.06 12.14 3.53
N VAL A 204 0.25 11.62 4.72
CA VAL A 204 0.12 12.34 5.98
C VAL A 204 1.50 12.57 6.54
N THR A 205 1.79 13.81 6.92
CA THR A 205 3.08 14.19 7.49
C THR A 205 2.93 15.09 8.71
N SER A 206 3.92 15.10 9.60
CA SER A 206 3.99 15.96 10.76
C SER A 206 5.44 16.22 11.15
N ASP A 207 5.91 17.46 10.98
CA ASP A 207 7.24 17.89 11.44
C ASP A 207 7.44 17.62 12.93
N ARG A 208 6.43 17.93 13.74
CA ARG A 208 6.48 17.81 15.21
C ARG A 208 6.63 16.36 15.68
N ARG A 209 6.28 15.39 14.84
CA ARG A 209 6.26 13.96 15.19
C ARG A 209 7.21 13.13 14.33
N ASP A 210 8.08 13.78 13.55
CA ASP A 210 8.99 13.12 12.59
C ASP A 210 8.27 12.06 11.74
N ALA A 211 7.06 12.41 11.27
CA ALA A 211 6.15 11.46 10.64
C ALA A 211 5.93 11.78 9.16
N TRP A 212 5.99 10.74 8.33
CA TRP A 212 5.63 10.80 6.91
C TRP A 212 5.12 9.44 6.46
N GLU A 213 3.90 9.35 5.93
CA GLU A 213 3.36 8.05 5.50
C GLU A 213 2.38 8.21 4.34
N VAL A 214 2.47 7.29 3.37
CA VAL A 214 1.42 7.09 2.37
C VAL A 214 0.31 6.23 2.98
N VAL A 215 -0.67 6.89 3.59
CA VAL A 215 -1.79 6.23 4.29
C VAL A 215 -2.81 5.61 3.31
N VAL A 216 -2.89 6.13 2.08
CA VAL A 216 -3.77 5.59 1.02
C VAL A 216 -3.02 5.59 -0.31
N PRO A 217 -2.64 4.41 -0.86
CA PRO A 217 -2.03 4.32 -2.18
C PRO A 217 -2.91 4.92 -3.29
N ALA A 218 -2.30 5.51 -4.32
CA ALA A 218 -3.00 6.16 -5.44
C ALA A 218 -4.01 5.22 -6.13
N GLN A 219 -3.64 3.95 -6.33
CA GLN A 219 -4.50 2.92 -6.92
C GLN A 219 -5.72 2.63 -6.02
N ARG A 220 -5.55 2.65 -4.70
CA ARG A 220 -6.65 2.49 -3.74
C ARG A 220 -7.61 3.68 -3.82
N LEU A 221 -7.08 4.90 -3.91
CA LEU A 221 -7.88 6.11 -4.08
C LEU A 221 -8.62 6.10 -5.42
N LYS A 222 -7.97 5.67 -6.51
CA LYS A 222 -8.59 5.48 -7.83
C LYS A 222 -9.79 4.54 -7.76
N VAL A 223 -9.63 3.37 -7.14
CA VAL A 223 -10.70 2.37 -7.06
C VAL A 223 -11.86 2.83 -6.18
N ARG A 224 -11.57 3.54 -5.07
CA ARG A 224 -12.60 3.99 -4.12
C ARG A 224 -13.27 5.31 -4.48
N GLY A 225 -12.58 6.21 -5.17
CA GLY A 225 -13.04 7.57 -5.49
C GLY A 225 -13.07 8.53 -4.29
N ARG A 226 -13.41 8.04 -3.10
CA ARG A 226 -13.42 8.77 -1.84
C ARG A 226 -12.84 7.92 -0.71
N VAL A 227 -12.04 8.54 0.15
CA VAL A 227 -11.50 7.93 1.38
C VAL A 227 -11.57 8.90 2.55
N TYR A 228 -11.63 8.35 3.75
CA TYR A 228 -11.60 9.06 5.02
C TYR A 228 -10.27 8.77 5.69
N VAL A 229 -9.49 9.82 5.93
CA VAL A 229 -8.15 9.74 6.51
C VAL A 229 -8.20 10.29 7.93
N PRO A 230 -8.18 9.41 8.95
CA PRO A 230 -8.11 9.87 10.33
C PRO A 230 -6.71 10.39 10.64
N VAL A 231 -6.65 11.57 11.25
CA VAL A 231 -5.42 12.16 11.83
C VAL A 231 -5.69 12.51 13.28
N GLY A 232 -4.69 12.36 14.16
CA GLY A 232 -4.97 12.52 15.59
C GLY A 232 -3.77 12.31 16.49
N GLY A 233 -3.97 12.58 17.78
CA GLY A 233 -3.00 12.34 18.84
C GLY A 233 -3.72 11.92 20.11
N LEU A 234 -2.98 11.86 21.22
CA LEU A 234 -3.59 11.60 22.51
C LEU A 234 -4.66 12.67 22.80
N GLY A 235 -5.89 12.23 23.07
CA GLY A 235 -7.02 13.11 23.41
C GLY A 235 -7.78 13.74 22.25
N TRP A 236 -7.40 13.50 20.99
CA TRP A 236 -8.14 14.08 19.85
C TRP A 236 -7.99 13.29 18.54
N ARG A 237 -8.99 13.37 17.68
CA ARG A 237 -9.00 12.74 16.36
C ARG A 237 -9.89 13.55 15.41
N GLU A 238 -9.35 13.86 14.24
CA GLU A 238 -10.04 14.51 13.15
C GLU A 238 -10.10 13.57 11.93
N THR A 239 -11.07 13.80 11.05
CA THR A 239 -11.19 13.03 9.81
C THR A 239 -11.13 13.93 8.60
N VAL A 240 -10.12 13.72 7.76
CA VAL A 240 -9.92 14.43 6.50
C VAL A 240 -10.53 13.61 5.36
N VAL A 241 -11.34 14.22 4.52
CA VAL A 241 -11.95 13.55 3.36
C VAL A 241 -11.09 13.82 2.13
N VAL A 242 -10.65 12.76 1.45
CA VAL A 242 -9.91 12.86 0.19
C VAL A 242 -10.75 12.28 -0.94
N ASN A 243 -10.91 13.08 -2.00
CA ASN A 243 -11.76 12.78 -3.15
C ASN A 243 -10.96 12.87 -4.45
N ARG A 244 -11.07 11.82 -5.26
CA ARG A 244 -10.57 11.80 -6.64
C ARG A 244 -11.75 11.82 -7.61
N THR A 245 -11.77 12.81 -8.50
CA THR A 245 -12.70 12.85 -9.64
C THR A 245 -11.93 12.48 -10.89
N THR A 246 -12.46 11.61 -11.75
CA THR A 246 -11.73 11.11 -12.92
C THR A 246 -12.59 11.15 -14.17
N TRP A 247 -11.99 11.57 -15.28
CA TRP A 247 -12.51 11.37 -16.63
C TRP A 247 -11.64 10.34 -17.33
N SER A 248 -12.24 9.22 -17.72
CA SER A 248 -11.58 8.16 -18.48
C SER A 248 -12.03 8.25 -19.93
N VAL A 249 -11.09 8.52 -20.84
CA VAL A 249 -11.37 8.56 -22.28
C VAL A 249 -11.64 7.15 -22.78
N ILE A 250 -12.56 7.01 -23.75
CA ILE A 250 -12.85 5.71 -24.37
C ILE A 250 -11.61 5.26 -25.16
N ASP A 251 -11.12 4.06 -24.86
CA ASP A 251 -9.92 3.46 -25.46
C ASP A 251 -8.67 4.37 -25.37
N GLY A 252 -8.59 5.17 -24.31
CA GLY A 252 -7.55 6.17 -24.12
C GLY A 252 -7.15 6.38 -22.65
N PRO A 253 -6.35 7.43 -22.39
CA PRO A 253 -5.87 7.76 -21.05
C PRO A 253 -7.00 8.31 -20.15
N GLU A 254 -6.66 8.56 -18.89
CA GLU A 254 -7.54 9.24 -17.95
C GLU A 254 -6.90 10.53 -17.46
N THR A 255 -7.74 11.51 -17.13
CA THR A 255 -7.32 12.71 -16.41
C THR A 255 -8.13 12.84 -15.14
N TYR A 256 -7.53 13.36 -14.08
CA TYR A 256 -8.18 13.38 -12.77
C TYR A 256 -7.67 14.53 -11.91
N LYS A 257 -8.42 14.78 -10.84
CA LYS A 257 -8.12 15.80 -9.85
C LYS A 257 -8.29 15.21 -8.47
N VAL A 258 -7.40 15.56 -7.55
CA VAL A 258 -7.50 15.17 -6.15
C VAL A 258 -7.79 16.38 -5.30
N TYR A 259 -8.72 16.19 -4.40
CA TYR A 259 -9.17 17.22 -3.49
C TYR A 259 -9.17 16.71 -2.07
N ILE A 260 -8.81 17.59 -1.15
CA ILE A 260 -8.74 17.32 0.27
C ILE A 260 -9.67 18.30 0.97
N GLN A 261 -10.44 17.77 1.91
CA GLN A 261 -11.45 18.48 2.66
C GLN A 261 -11.17 18.25 4.15
N PRO A 262 -10.70 19.27 4.90
CA PRO A 262 -10.55 19.16 6.35
C PRO A 262 -11.94 19.12 7.03
N PRO A 263 -12.03 18.73 8.32
CA PRO A 263 -13.29 18.61 9.04
C PRO A 263 -14.18 19.86 8.94
N ASP A 264 -13.60 21.04 9.20
CA ASP A 264 -14.34 22.31 9.34
C ASP A 264 -13.88 23.39 8.35
N GLY A 265 -13.41 23.02 7.16
CA GLY A 265 -12.89 23.99 6.17
C GLY A 265 -13.51 23.87 4.78
N PRO A 266 -12.98 24.59 3.78
CA PRO A 266 -13.35 24.38 2.38
C PRO A 266 -12.58 23.23 1.75
N ARG A 267 -13.10 22.72 0.62
CA ARG A 267 -12.44 21.70 -0.19
C ARG A 267 -11.31 22.36 -0.99
N THR A 268 -10.09 21.87 -0.82
CA THR A 268 -8.91 22.34 -1.56
C THR A 268 -8.53 21.33 -2.64
N GLN A 269 -8.21 21.80 -3.84
CA GLN A 269 -7.60 20.97 -4.87
C GLN A 269 -6.10 20.91 -4.62
N VAL A 270 -5.55 19.71 -4.48
CA VAL A 270 -4.13 19.51 -4.15
C VAL A 270 -3.34 18.91 -5.32
N HIS A 271 -4.02 18.36 -6.32
CA HIS A 271 -3.37 17.72 -7.47
C HIS A 271 -4.25 17.73 -8.72
N THR A 272 -3.58 17.85 -9.87
CA THR A 272 -4.14 17.73 -11.23
C THR A 272 -3.25 16.82 -12.06
N ALA A 273 -3.86 15.83 -12.71
CA ALA A 273 -3.15 14.97 -13.64
C ALA A 273 -3.04 15.61 -15.03
N ASP A 274 -2.23 14.98 -15.89
CA ASP A 274 -2.05 15.39 -17.28
C ASP A 274 -3.37 15.36 -18.08
N PRO A 275 -3.46 16.15 -19.17
CA PRO A 275 -4.57 16.07 -20.13
C PRO A 275 -4.76 14.65 -20.71
N ALA A 276 -6.01 14.22 -20.82
CA ALA A 276 -6.38 12.98 -21.48
C ALA A 276 -6.84 13.26 -22.92
N VAL A 277 -6.01 12.88 -23.89
CA VAL A 277 -6.30 13.07 -25.31
C VAL A 277 -7.24 11.96 -25.82
N VAL A 278 -8.30 12.36 -26.50
CA VAL A 278 -9.26 11.47 -27.16
C VAL A 278 -8.61 10.88 -28.42
N PRO A 279 -8.56 9.55 -28.59
CA PRO A 279 -7.97 8.94 -29.78
C PRO A 279 -8.68 9.31 -31.09
N ALA A 280 -10.01 9.53 -31.01
CA ALA A 280 -10.80 9.94 -32.15
C ALA A 280 -10.54 11.41 -32.53
N VAL A 281 -10.41 11.65 -33.84
CA VAL A 281 -10.39 12.99 -34.44
C VAL A 281 -11.78 13.31 -34.95
N ILE A 282 -12.27 14.51 -34.66
CA ILE A 282 -13.63 14.95 -35.00
C ILE A 282 -13.52 16.31 -35.69
N ASN A 283 -14.05 16.44 -36.92
CA ASN A 283 -13.95 17.68 -37.70
C ASN A 283 -12.49 18.20 -37.81
N ASP A 284 -11.56 17.31 -38.19
CA ASP A 284 -10.11 17.57 -38.25
C ASP A 284 -9.51 18.16 -36.96
N THR A 285 -10.16 17.90 -35.83
CA THR A 285 -9.83 18.49 -34.53
C THR A 285 -9.61 17.36 -33.51
N ARG A 286 -8.48 17.42 -32.81
CA ARG A 286 -8.18 16.55 -31.68
C ARG A 286 -8.82 17.13 -30.42
N VAL A 287 -9.47 16.27 -29.65
CA VAL A 287 -10.11 16.66 -28.39
C VAL A 287 -9.26 16.16 -27.24
N ALA A 288 -8.97 17.00 -26.25
CA ALA A 288 -8.39 16.57 -24.98
C ALA A 288 -9.27 17.03 -23.82
N ILE A 289 -9.43 16.20 -22.80
CA ILE A 289 -10.05 16.60 -21.54
C ILE A 289 -8.91 16.94 -20.57
N ARG A 290 -8.95 18.11 -19.93
CA ARG A 290 -7.92 18.51 -18.96
C ARG A 290 -8.50 19.21 -17.72
N PRO A 291 -7.80 19.17 -16.57
CA PRO A 291 -8.22 19.88 -15.36
C PRO A 291 -8.26 21.40 -15.55
N ALA A 292 -9.28 22.08 -14.99
CA ALA A 292 -9.45 23.55 -15.02
C ALA A 292 -10.10 24.09 -13.71
N GLU A 293 -10.18 25.40 -13.52
CA GLU A 293 -10.73 26.08 -12.33
C GLU A 293 -12.04 26.85 -12.64
N PRO A 294 -13.16 26.16 -12.93
CA PRO A 294 -13.68 25.15 -12.02
C PRO A 294 -14.09 23.84 -12.71
N GLY A 295 -13.26 22.80 -12.57
CA GLY A 295 -13.59 21.45 -12.99
C GLY A 295 -12.67 20.93 -14.07
N TYR A 296 -13.23 20.67 -15.25
CA TYR A 296 -12.52 20.18 -16.42
C TYR A 296 -12.98 20.96 -17.64
N GLU A 297 -12.11 21.05 -18.63
CA GLU A 297 -12.42 21.60 -19.94
C GLU A 297 -12.06 20.61 -21.06
N VAL A 298 -12.76 20.74 -22.17
CA VAL A 298 -12.34 20.19 -23.45
C VAL A 298 -11.45 21.23 -24.15
N ALA A 299 -10.26 20.81 -24.55
CA ALA A 299 -9.35 21.57 -25.38
C ALA A 299 -9.37 20.99 -26.80
N LEU A 300 -9.60 21.86 -27.78
CA LEU A 300 -9.71 21.52 -29.18
C LEU A 300 -8.43 21.94 -29.89
N ASP A 301 -7.69 20.96 -30.39
CA ASP A 301 -6.44 21.17 -31.12
C ASP A 301 -6.63 20.92 -32.61
N ARG A 302 -6.21 21.87 -33.44
CA ARG A 302 -6.16 21.74 -34.89
C ARG A 302 -4.75 22.07 -35.35
N ASN A 303 -4.14 21.13 -36.08
CA ASN A 303 -2.76 21.25 -36.57
C ASN A 303 -1.71 21.57 -35.46
N GLY A 304 -1.90 21.03 -34.25
CA GLY A 304 -0.96 21.21 -33.14
C GLY A 304 -1.09 22.52 -32.38
N THR A 305 -2.17 23.28 -32.63
CA THR A 305 -2.50 24.49 -31.88
C THR A 305 -3.89 24.35 -31.25
N VAL A 306 -4.01 24.68 -29.97
CA VAL A 306 -5.32 24.76 -29.31
C VAL A 306 -6.09 25.96 -29.89
N VAL A 307 -7.13 25.66 -30.66
CA VAL A 307 -7.96 26.67 -31.34
C VAL A 307 -9.10 27.16 -30.46
N GLU A 308 -9.62 26.32 -29.56
CA GLU A 308 -10.71 26.68 -28.66
C GLU A 308 -10.70 25.80 -27.41
N THR A 309 -11.19 26.34 -26.30
CA THR A 309 -11.45 25.59 -25.07
C THR A 309 -12.88 25.84 -24.61
N ALA A 310 -13.47 24.83 -23.99
CA ALA A 310 -14.80 24.93 -23.42
C ALA A 310 -14.93 24.09 -22.16
N PRO A 311 -15.72 24.51 -21.15
CA PRO A 311 -15.94 23.69 -19.97
C PRO A 311 -16.58 22.36 -20.35
N VAL A 312 -16.18 21.28 -19.69
CA VAL A 312 -16.89 20.01 -19.82
C VAL A 312 -18.32 20.22 -19.29
N PRO A 313 -19.37 19.88 -20.07
CA PRO A 313 -20.74 20.14 -19.67
C PRO A 313 -21.08 19.51 -18.32
N ARG A 314 -21.96 20.18 -17.58
CA ARG A 314 -22.61 19.56 -16.41
C ARG A 314 -23.54 18.44 -16.88
N ASP A 315 -23.93 17.58 -15.95
CA ASP A 315 -24.86 16.49 -16.28
C ASP A 315 -26.17 17.03 -16.85
N GLY A 316 -26.63 16.43 -17.95
CA GLY A 316 -27.82 16.85 -18.71
C GLY A 316 -27.63 18.10 -19.58
N GLN A 317 -26.41 18.64 -19.68
CA GLN A 317 -26.14 19.86 -20.44
C GLN A 317 -25.29 19.60 -21.70
N ASN A 318 -25.33 20.59 -22.59
CA ASN A 318 -24.52 20.65 -23.80
C ASN A 318 -23.62 21.88 -23.77
N VAL A 319 -22.43 21.75 -24.34
CA VAL A 319 -21.53 22.88 -24.63
C VAL A 319 -21.01 22.68 -26.04
N THR A 320 -21.02 23.72 -26.86
CA THR A 320 -20.50 23.67 -28.24
C THR A 320 -19.20 24.48 -28.31
N ALA A 321 -18.19 23.92 -28.98
CA ALA A 321 -16.93 24.59 -29.27
C ALA A 321 -16.40 24.07 -30.63
N ALA A 322 -15.88 24.97 -31.47
CA ALA A 322 -15.43 24.73 -32.84
C ALA A 322 -16.38 23.81 -33.65
N ASP A 323 -17.68 24.15 -33.61
CA ASP A 323 -18.79 23.42 -34.26
C ASP A 323 -19.06 21.99 -33.73
N ILE A 324 -18.34 21.54 -32.70
CA ILE A 324 -18.54 20.24 -32.04
C ILE A 324 -19.39 20.46 -30.79
N THR A 325 -20.55 19.81 -30.72
CA THR A 325 -21.38 19.82 -29.51
C THR A 325 -21.00 18.68 -28.59
N PHE A 326 -20.49 19.02 -27.41
CA PHE A 326 -20.28 18.10 -26.31
C PHE A 326 -21.57 17.96 -25.50
N ASN A 327 -22.09 16.74 -25.40
CA ASN A 327 -23.26 16.40 -24.59
C ASN A 327 -22.84 15.49 -23.44
N ARG A 328 -23.26 15.82 -22.23
CA ARG A 328 -23.11 14.93 -21.08
C ARG A 328 -24.46 14.37 -20.64
N THR A 329 -24.52 13.05 -20.56
CA THR A 329 -25.67 12.31 -20.02
C THR A 329 -25.19 11.34 -18.94
N GLY A 330 -25.49 11.66 -17.68
CA GLY A 330 -24.98 10.97 -16.50
C GLY A 330 -23.45 11.06 -16.39
N ASP A 331 -22.83 9.89 -16.43
CA ASP A 331 -21.38 9.73 -16.46
C ASP A 331 -20.79 9.81 -17.86
N ARG A 332 -21.58 9.79 -18.94
CA ARG A 332 -21.05 9.70 -20.31
C ARG A 332 -20.93 11.07 -20.97
N LEU A 333 -19.77 11.33 -21.56
CA LEU A 333 -19.53 12.46 -22.43
C LEU A 333 -19.47 12.00 -23.89
N ARG A 334 -20.24 12.67 -24.74
CA ARG A 334 -20.30 12.43 -26.18
C ARG A 334 -19.95 13.70 -26.93
N ALA A 335 -19.27 13.55 -28.06
CA ALA A 335 -19.11 14.61 -29.05
C ALA A 335 -20.10 14.37 -30.19
N VAL A 336 -20.70 15.45 -30.67
CA VAL A 336 -21.70 15.44 -31.74
C VAL A 336 -21.27 16.44 -32.81
N TYR A 337 -21.14 15.97 -34.04
CA TYR A 337 -20.79 16.78 -35.20
C TYR A 337 -21.48 16.19 -36.43
N ASP A 338 -22.15 17.03 -37.22
CA ASP A 338 -22.84 16.65 -38.46
C ASP A 338 -23.67 15.35 -38.37
N GLY A 339 -24.55 15.28 -37.36
CA GLY A 339 -25.39 14.10 -37.09
C GLY A 339 -24.68 12.88 -36.50
N THR A 340 -23.35 12.84 -36.53
CA THR A 340 -22.53 11.78 -35.94
C THR A 340 -22.41 11.97 -34.43
N ARG A 341 -22.55 10.88 -33.66
CA ARG A 341 -22.45 10.90 -32.19
C ARG A 341 -21.39 9.91 -31.72
N VAL A 342 -20.30 10.42 -31.16
CA VAL A 342 -19.17 9.60 -30.69
C VAL A 342 -19.07 9.67 -29.17
N PRO A 343 -19.07 8.52 -28.45
CA PRO A 343 -18.73 8.52 -27.03
C PRO A 343 -17.23 8.80 -26.87
N ILE A 344 -16.88 9.82 -26.08
CA ILE A 344 -15.47 10.23 -25.94
C ILE A 344 -14.90 9.97 -24.54
N ALA A 345 -15.71 10.03 -23.49
CA ALA A 345 -15.24 9.75 -22.13
C ALA A 345 -16.35 9.35 -21.16
N LYS A 346 -15.94 8.81 -20.01
CA LYS A 346 -16.80 8.52 -18.86
C LYS A 346 -16.26 9.21 -17.62
N PHE A 347 -17.16 9.76 -16.81
CA PHE A 347 -16.87 10.36 -15.54
C PHE A 347 -17.00 9.35 -14.42
N GLU A 348 -15.91 9.07 -13.74
CA GLU A 348 -15.89 8.18 -12.60
C GLU A 348 -15.98 9.00 -11.31
N LEU A 349 -17.15 8.97 -10.67
CA LEU A 349 -17.35 9.49 -9.32
C LEU A 349 -17.96 8.38 -8.46
N ARG A 350 -17.10 7.56 -7.88
CA ARG A 350 -17.53 6.45 -7.01
C ARG A 350 -17.80 7.00 -5.63
N VAL A 351 -19.08 7.27 -5.34
CA VAL A 351 -19.55 7.41 -3.96
C VAL A 351 -20.00 6.03 -3.51
N GLN A 352 -19.25 5.38 -2.62
CA GLN A 352 -19.79 4.22 -1.91
C GLN A 352 -21.01 4.70 -1.11
N ARG A 353 -22.22 4.27 -1.51
CA ARG A 353 -23.33 4.19 -0.57
C ARG A 353 -23.03 3.03 0.35
N GLU A 354 -22.52 3.31 1.54
CA GLU A 354 -22.58 2.35 2.65
C GLU A 354 -24.07 2.09 2.91
N ARG A 355 -24.55 0.91 2.55
CA ARG A 355 -25.81 0.41 3.10
C ARG A 355 -25.44 -0.16 4.47
N GLY A 356 -26.04 0.42 5.51
CA GLY A 356 -25.90 0.00 6.90
C GLY A 356 -26.46 -1.38 7.20
#